data_AF-A0A2J8UQC2-F1
#
_entry.id   AF-A0A2J8UQC2-F1
#
_cell.length_a   1.000
_cell.length_b   1.000
_cell.length_c   1.000
_cell.angle_alpha   90.00
_cell.angle_beta   90.00
_cell.angle_gamma   90.00
#
_symmetry.space_group_name_H-M   'P 1'
#
loop_
_entity.id
_entity.type
_entity.pdbx_description
1 polymer ?
#
loop_
_entity_poly.entity_id
_entity_poly.type
_entity_poly.pdbx_seq_one_letter_code
_entity_poly.pdbx_strand_id
1 'polypeptide(L)'
;MAWWLIAFAHGDLAPSEGTAEPCVTSIHSFSSAFLFSIEVQVTIGFGGRMVTEECPLAILILIVQNIVGLMINAIMLGCIFMKTAQAHRRAETLIFSKHAVIALRHGRLCFMLRVGDLRKSMIISATIHMQVVRKTTSPEGEVVPLHQVDIPM
;
A
#
# COMPACT_ATOMS: atom_id res chain seq x y z
N MET A 1 -23.35 6.91 7.39
CA MET A 1 -24.52 6.30 8.04
C MET A 1 -24.71 6.79 9.47
N ALA A 2 -23.67 6.76 10.32
CA ALA A 2 -23.76 7.22 11.72
C ALA A 2 -24.39 8.62 11.88
N TRP A 3 -23.93 9.61 11.11
CA TRP A 3 -24.49 10.98 11.11
C TRP A 3 -25.98 11.07 10.78
N TRP A 4 -26.44 10.27 9.83
CA TRP A 4 -27.86 10.24 9.47
C TRP A 4 -28.70 9.58 10.56
N LEU A 5 -28.19 8.52 11.20
CA LEU A 5 -28.87 7.85 12.31
C LEU A 5 -28.97 8.75 13.55
N ILE A 6 -27.92 9.53 13.87
CA ILE A 6 -27.98 10.52 14.96
C ILE A 6 -29.07 11.55 14.67
N ALA A 7 -29.03 12.16 13.49
CA ALA A 7 -30.03 13.15 13.09
C ALA A 7 -31.45 12.56 13.10
N PHE A 8 -31.62 11.31 12.67
CA PHE A 8 -32.91 10.64 12.67
C PHE A 8 -33.42 10.34 14.09
N ALA A 9 -32.55 9.82 14.96
CA ALA A 9 -32.89 9.50 16.35
C ALA A 9 -33.14 10.76 17.20
N HIS A 10 -32.45 11.86 16.91
CA HIS A 10 -32.67 13.15 17.55
C HIS A 10 -33.97 13.83 17.08
N GLY A 11 -34.45 13.47 15.88
CA GLY A 11 -35.65 14.07 15.29
C GLY A 11 -35.37 15.24 14.35
N ASP A 12 -34.11 15.52 14.01
CA ASP A 12 -33.68 16.63 13.15
C ASP A 12 -34.20 16.53 11.70
N LEU A 13 -34.58 15.33 11.25
CA LEU A 13 -35.16 15.12 9.92
C LEU A 13 -36.68 15.37 9.84
N ALA A 14 -37.36 15.50 10.98
CA ALA A 14 -38.78 15.81 10.98
C ALA A 14 -38.98 17.32 10.68
N PRO A 15 -39.97 17.70 9.85
CA PRO A 15 -40.29 19.11 9.65
C PRO A 15 -40.83 19.69 10.96
N SER A 16 -39.99 20.42 11.68
CA SER A 16 -40.37 21.13 12.91
C SER A 16 -40.41 22.63 12.62
N GLU A 17 -41.52 23.29 12.97
CA GLU A 17 -41.76 24.73 12.74
C GLU A 17 -40.99 25.67 13.70
N GLY A 18 -40.01 25.14 14.45
CA GLY A 18 -38.98 25.96 15.11
C GLY A 18 -38.75 25.64 16.59
N THR A 19 -37.53 25.97 17.03
CA THR A 19 -36.93 25.99 18.38
C THR A 19 -35.97 24.86 18.80
N ALA A 20 -35.91 23.72 18.12
CA ALA A 20 -34.87 22.72 18.41
C ALA A 20 -33.59 23.04 17.62
N GLU A 21 -32.46 23.25 18.31
CA GLU A 21 -31.15 23.31 17.68
C GLU A 21 -30.76 21.91 17.19
N PRO A 22 -30.45 21.73 15.88
CA PRO A 22 -30.12 20.41 15.33
C PRO A 22 -28.72 20.00 15.75
N CYS A 23 -28.43 18.69 15.83
CA CYS A 23 -27.08 18.19 16.13
C CYS A 23 -26.04 18.63 15.08
N VAL A 24 -26.46 18.72 13.82
CA VAL A 24 -25.68 19.22 12.69
C VAL A 24 -26.57 20.06 11.79
N THR A 25 -26.12 21.26 11.45
CA THR A 25 -26.90 22.18 10.62
C THR A 25 -27.05 21.67 9.19
N SER A 26 -28.19 21.96 8.56
CA SER A 26 -28.45 21.71 7.13
C SER A 26 -28.34 20.23 6.70
N ILE A 27 -28.76 19.29 7.55
CA ILE A 27 -28.99 17.89 7.21
C ILE A 27 -30.47 17.69 6.86
N HIS A 28 -30.76 17.37 5.59
CA HIS A 28 -32.13 17.16 5.09
C HIS A 28 -32.38 15.74 4.58
N SER A 29 -31.32 15.03 4.20
CA SER A 29 -31.39 13.69 3.63
C SER A 29 -30.12 12.88 3.92
N PHE A 30 -30.14 11.59 3.59
CA PHE A 30 -28.96 10.73 3.64
C PHE A 30 -27.79 11.32 2.85
N SER A 31 -28.05 11.91 1.69
CA SER A 31 -27.03 12.54 0.84
C SER A 31 -26.33 13.70 1.54
N SER A 32 -27.07 14.57 2.25
CA SER A 32 -26.45 15.67 3.02
C SER A 32 -25.60 15.16 4.18
N ALA A 33 -26.03 14.10 4.86
CA ALA A 33 -25.24 13.49 5.94
C ALA A 33 -23.98 12.76 5.39
N PHE A 34 -24.07 12.19 4.18
CA PHE A 34 -22.92 11.60 3.50
C PHE A 34 -21.89 12.66 3.07
N LEU A 35 -22.35 13.79 2.51
CA LEU A 35 -21.49 14.91 2.18
C LEU A 35 -20.79 15.47 3.41
N PHE A 36 -21.52 15.69 4.52
CA PHE A 36 -20.92 16.09 5.79
C PHE A 36 -19.87 15.10 6.29
N SER A 37 -20.15 13.80 6.21
CA SER A 37 -19.20 12.75 6.58
C SER A 37 -17.89 12.85 5.77
N ILE A 38 -17.95 13.15 4.47
CA ILE A 38 -16.76 13.34 3.63
C ILE A 38 -16.03 14.65 4.00
N GLU A 39 -16.78 15.73 4.20
CA GLU A 39 -16.23 17.04 4.57
C GLU A 39 -15.39 16.94 5.84
N VAL A 40 -15.87 16.20 6.84
CA VAL A 40 -15.15 15.92 8.09
C VAL A 40 -13.98 14.97 7.85
N GLN A 41 -14.21 13.84 7.17
CA GLN A 41 -13.20 12.78 6.99
C GLN A 41 -11.94 13.28 6.27
N VAL A 42 -12.13 14.10 5.23
CA VAL A 42 -11.05 14.64 4.39
C VAL A 42 -10.65 16.04 4.86
N THR A 43 -11.26 16.56 5.94
CA THR A 43 -10.98 17.89 6.52
C THR A 43 -11.18 19.05 5.53
N ILE A 44 -12.18 18.93 4.64
CA ILE A 44 -12.53 20.00 3.69
C ILE A 44 -13.24 21.14 4.42
N GLY A 45 -14.26 20.80 5.24
CA GLY A 45 -14.97 21.75 6.10
C GLY A 45 -15.53 22.98 5.38
N PHE A 46 -16.48 22.80 4.45
CA PHE A 46 -17.06 23.94 3.70
C PHE A 46 -17.80 24.97 4.57
N GLY A 47 -18.14 24.63 5.81
CA GLY A 47 -18.78 25.52 6.79
C GLY A 47 -20.29 25.69 6.62
N GLY A 48 -20.88 25.21 5.52
CA GLY A 48 -22.34 25.19 5.33
C GLY A 48 -23.08 24.15 6.18
N ARG A 49 -22.35 23.18 6.75
CA ARG A 49 -22.83 22.16 7.70
C ARG A 49 -21.87 22.14 8.87
N MET A 50 -22.39 22.40 10.07
CA MET A 50 -21.59 22.52 11.29
C MET A 50 -22.24 21.70 12.41
N VAL A 51 -21.41 21.04 13.20
CA VAL A 51 -21.83 20.34 14.42
C VAL A 51 -22.12 21.36 15.52
N THR A 52 -23.19 21.14 16.28
CA THR A 52 -23.58 21.96 17.44
C THR A 52 -23.25 21.23 18.75
N GLU A 53 -23.33 21.94 19.87
CA GLU A 53 -23.03 21.39 21.20
C GLU A 53 -24.21 20.63 21.84
N GLU A 54 -25.39 20.69 21.22
CA GLU A 54 -26.63 20.08 21.73
C GLU A 54 -26.54 18.56 21.90
N CYS A 55 -25.78 17.90 21.02
CA CYS A 55 -25.71 16.44 20.96
C CYS A 55 -24.30 15.93 21.33
N PRO A 56 -24.06 15.54 22.59
CA PRO A 56 -22.77 14.96 23.00
C PRO A 56 -22.37 13.72 22.18
N LEU A 57 -23.36 12.96 21.73
CA LEU A 57 -23.15 11.79 20.88
C LEU A 57 -22.56 12.18 19.50
N ALA A 58 -22.96 13.32 18.94
CA ALA A 58 -22.42 13.84 17.69
C ALA A 58 -20.93 14.20 17.84
N ILE A 59 -20.56 14.83 18.96
CA ILE A 59 -19.15 15.16 19.29
C ILE A 59 -18.32 13.88 19.44
N LEU A 60 -18.83 12.87 20.14
CA LEU A 60 -18.13 11.59 20.29
C LEU A 60 -17.90 10.91 18.93
N ILE A 61 -18.91 10.88 18.06
CA ILE A 61 -18.78 10.30 16.71
C ILE A 61 -17.77 11.09 15.87
N LEU A 62 -17.77 12.43 15.97
CA LEU A 62 -16.78 13.26 15.30
C LEU A 62 -15.35 12.90 15.71
N ILE A 63 -15.09 12.75 17.01
CA ILE A 63 -13.76 12.39 17.54
C ILE A 63 -13.35 11.00 17.04
N VAL A 64 -14.24 10.00 17.16
CA VAL A 64 -13.96 8.64 16.70
C VAL A 64 -13.70 8.61 15.19
N GLN A 65 -14.51 9.32 14.41
CA GLN A 65 -14.34 9.41 12.97
C GLN A 65 -12.99 10.02 12.59
N ASN A 66 -12.57 11.10 13.26
CA ASN A 66 -11.29 11.75 13.00
C ASN A 66 -10.11 10.83 13.32
N ILE A 67 -10.14 10.11 14.45
CA ILE A 67 -9.08 9.16 14.83
C ILE A 67 -8.97 8.03 13.80
N VAL A 68 -10.09 7.41 13.45
CA VAL A 68 -10.12 6.31 12.47
C VAL A 68 -9.72 6.81 11.09
N GLY A 69 -10.15 8.00 10.69
CA GLY A 69 -9.79 8.61 9.42
C GLY A 69 -8.30 8.90 9.30
N LEU A 70 -7.69 9.45 10.36
CA LEU A 70 -6.25 9.68 10.40
C LEU A 70 -5.47 8.36 10.33
N MET A 71 -5.92 7.32 11.04
CA MET A 71 -5.30 6.00 11.01
C MET A 71 -5.32 5.39 9.60
N ILE A 72 -6.47 5.41 8.93
CA ILE A 72 -6.62 4.90 7.56
C ILE A 72 -5.73 5.69 6.59
N ASN A 73 -5.70 7.02 6.70
CA ASN A 73 -4.88 7.87 5.85
C ASN A 73 -3.38 7.56 6.05
N ALA A 74 -2.93 7.43 7.29
CA ALA A 74 -1.53 7.08 7.60
C ALA A 74 -1.14 5.71 7.05
N ILE A 75 -2.00 4.69 7.19
CA ILE A 75 -1.77 3.36 6.62
C ILE A 75 -1.69 3.42 5.10
N MET A 76 -2.63 4.10 4.44
CA MET A 76 -2.67 4.19 2.98
C MET A 76 -1.43 4.91 2.43
N LEU A 77 -1.06 6.05 3.03
CA LEU A 77 0.15 6.78 2.65
C LEU A 77 1.41 5.93 2.88
N GLY A 78 1.48 5.19 4.00
CA GLY A 78 2.57 4.26 4.28
C GLY A 78 2.69 3.15 3.25
N CYS A 79 1.57 2.53 2.85
CA CYS A 79 1.54 1.49 1.81
C CYS A 79 1.97 2.05 0.44
N ILE A 80 1.49 3.24 0.06
CA ILE A 80 1.87 3.90 -1.19
C ILE A 80 3.36 4.23 -1.17
N PHE A 81 3.85 4.84 -0.08
CA PHE A 81 5.26 5.18 0.08
C PHE A 81 6.14 3.93 -0.02
N MET A 82 5.79 2.85 0.68
CA MET A 82 6.50 1.57 0.60
C MET A 82 6.51 1.01 -0.82
N LYS A 83 5.37 1.06 -1.53
CA LYS A 83 5.27 0.63 -2.93
C LYS A 83 6.12 1.49 -3.87
N THR A 84 6.20 2.79 -3.65
CA THR A 84 7.04 3.69 -4.46
C THR A 84 8.53 3.58 -4.13
N ALA A 85 8.86 3.26 -2.87
CA ALA A 85 10.22 3.05 -2.41
C ALA A 85 10.79 1.70 -2.86
N GLN A 86 9.94 0.72 -3.16
CA GLN A 86 10.38 -0.55 -3.74
C GLN A 86 11.14 -0.31 -5.05
N ALA A 87 12.42 -0.66 -5.02
CA ALA A 87 13.36 -0.45 -6.10
C ALA A 87 13.23 -1.51 -7.22
N HIS A 88 12.04 -2.06 -7.48
CA HIS A 88 11.84 -3.09 -8.52
C HIS A 88 12.28 -2.59 -9.90
N ARG A 89 12.16 -1.28 -10.18
CA ARG A 89 12.65 -0.66 -11.42
C ARG A 89 14.18 -0.70 -11.59
N ARG A 90 14.96 -0.99 -10.53
CA ARG A 90 16.42 -1.13 -10.64
C ARG A 90 16.84 -2.48 -11.25
N ALA A 91 16.02 -3.52 -11.13
CA ALA A 91 16.30 -4.81 -11.77
C ALA A 91 16.21 -4.70 -13.30
N GLU A 92 15.41 -3.75 -13.83
CA GLU A 92 15.29 -3.51 -15.27
C GLU A 92 16.56 -2.90 -15.89
N THR A 93 17.42 -2.25 -15.10
CA THR A 93 18.68 -1.66 -15.59
C THR A 93 19.88 -2.59 -15.48
N LEU A 94 19.71 -3.77 -14.87
CA LEU A 94 20.71 -4.82 -14.80
C LEU A 94 20.55 -5.76 -15.98
N ILE A 95 21.55 -5.79 -16.86
CA ILE A 95 21.54 -6.62 -18.06
C ILE A 95 22.56 -7.75 -17.95
N PHE A 96 22.16 -8.91 -18.45
CA PHE A 96 23.02 -10.08 -18.60
C PHE A 96 23.37 -10.28 -20.07
N SER A 97 24.56 -10.81 -20.36
CA SER A 97 24.94 -11.24 -21.70
C SER A 97 23.96 -12.28 -22.23
N LYS A 98 23.54 -12.14 -23.50
CA LYS A 98 22.63 -13.08 -24.16
C LYS A 98 23.17 -14.52 -24.23
N HIS A 99 24.48 -14.67 -24.28
CA HIS A 99 25.15 -15.97 -24.34
C HIS A 99 26.22 -16.06 -23.26
N ALA A 100 26.27 -17.19 -22.56
CA ALA A 100 27.41 -17.57 -21.72
C ALA A 100 28.40 -18.38 -22.56
N VAL A 101 29.69 -18.29 -22.22
CA VAL A 101 30.76 -18.97 -22.96
C VAL A 101 31.61 -19.81 -22.02
N ILE A 102 32.13 -20.93 -22.54
CA ILE A 102 33.12 -21.76 -21.86
C ILE A 102 34.42 -21.63 -22.64
N ALA A 103 35.49 -21.21 -21.97
CA ALA A 103 36.80 -21.09 -22.60
C ALA A 103 37.91 -21.52 -21.64
N LEU A 104 39.05 -21.88 -22.22
CA LEU A 104 40.25 -22.20 -21.46
C LEU A 104 40.93 -20.91 -21.00
N ARG A 105 41.09 -20.72 -19.68
CA ARG A 105 41.83 -19.59 -19.09
C ARG A 105 42.82 -20.12 -18.08
N HIS A 106 44.11 -19.80 -18.26
CA HIS A 106 45.20 -20.33 -17.43
C HIS A 106 45.17 -21.88 -17.30
N GLY A 107 44.87 -22.58 -18.41
CA GLY A 107 44.83 -24.05 -18.45
C GLY A 107 43.62 -24.70 -17.80
N ARG A 108 42.62 -23.94 -17.33
CA ARG A 108 41.38 -24.45 -16.73
C ARG A 108 40.17 -24.03 -17.57
N LEU A 109 39.16 -24.89 -17.66
CA LEU A 109 37.89 -24.55 -18.28
C LEU A 109 37.11 -23.61 -17.36
N CYS A 110 36.77 -22.42 -17.86
CA CYS A 110 36.03 -21.41 -17.12
C CYS A 110 34.70 -21.12 -17.82
N PHE A 111 33.61 -21.17 -17.06
CA PHE A 111 32.30 -20.69 -17.48
C PHE A 111 32.20 -19.19 -17.20
N MET A 112 31.81 -18.41 -18.20
CA MET A 112 31.81 -16.94 -18.12
C MET A 112 30.51 -16.36 -18.66
N LEU A 113 30.01 -15.35 -17.95
CA LEU A 113 28.89 -14.50 -18.34
C LEU A 113 29.25 -13.04 -18.04
N ARG A 114 28.66 -12.10 -18.77
CA ARG A 114 28.85 -10.67 -18.52
C ARG A 114 27.60 -10.07 -17.92
N VAL A 115 27.78 -9.26 -16.88
CA VAL A 115 26.72 -8.45 -16.27
C VAL A 115 27.06 -6.97 -16.50
N GLY A 116 26.05 -6.14 -16.75
CA GLY A 116 26.21 -4.70 -16.93
C GLY A 116 25.12 -3.92 -16.18
N ASP A 117 25.48 -2.75 -15.67
CA ASP A 117 24.56 -1.76 -15.12
C ASP A 117 24.44 -0.59 -16.11
N LEU A 118 23.22 -0.33 -16.59
CA LEU A 118 22.94 0.77 -17.52
C LEU A 118 22.91 2.14 -16.82
N ARG A 119 22.88 2.18 -15.48
CA ARG A 119 22.76 3.42 -14.71
C ARG A 119 24.14 3.94 -14.28
N LYS A 120 24.28 5.27 -14.17
CA LYS A 120 25.51 5.91 -13.64
C LYS A 120 25.68 5.75 -12.12
N SER A 121 24.62 5.43 -11.39
CA SER A 121 24.68 5.22 -9.94
C SER A 121 25.29 3.87 -9.64
N MET A 122 26.27 3.81 -8.74
CA MET A 122 26.88 2.54 -8.35
C MET A 122 25.96 1.69 -7.46
N ILE A 123 26.01 0.37 -7.64
CA ILE A 123 25.40 -0.61 -6.74
C ILE A 123 26.39 -0.89 -5.61
N ILE A 124 25.98 -0.61 -4.38
CA ILE A 124 26.76 -0.89 -3.18
C ILE A 124 26.47 -2.33 -2.75
N SER A 125 27.51 -3.08 -2.37
CA SER A 125 27.40 -4.48 -1.90
C SER A 125 26.80 -5.44 -2.92
N ALA A 126 27.22 -5.33 -4.18
CA ALA A 126 26.83 -6.29 -5.21
C ALA A 126 27.43 -7.68 -4.90
N THR A 127 26.57 -8.66 -4.75
CA THR A 127 26.93 -10.08 -4.61
C THR A 127 26.26 -10.86 -5.74
N ILE A 128 26.99 -11.82 -6.33
CA ILE A 128 26.47 -12.64 -7.42
C ILE A 128 26.45 -14.09 -6.95
N HIS A 129 25.27 -14.70 -7.01
CA HIS A 129 25.07 -16.12 -6.73
C HIS A 129 24.71 -16.82 -8.04
N MET A 130 25.29 -17.98 -8.29
CA MET A 130 25.05 -18.76 -9.50
C MET A 130 24.66 -20.18 -9.13
N GLN A 131 23.56 -20.65 -9.74
CA GLN A 131 23.01 -21.97 -9.48
C GLN A 131 22.85 -22.75 -10.77
N VAL A 132 23.20 -24.04 -10.73
CA VAL A 132 22.86 -24.99 -11.78
C VAL A 132 21.57 -25.68 -11.38
N VAL A 133 20.55 -25.49 -12.20
CA VAL A 133 19.28 -26.21 -12.05
C VAL A 133 19.29 -27.40 -12.99
N ARG A 134 19.30 -28.62 -12.43
CA ARG A 134 19.25 -29.85 -13.21
C ARG A 134 18.33 -30.89 -12.54
N LYS A 135 17.73 -31.77 -13.33
CA LYS A 135 17.05 -32.95 -12.79
C LYS A 135 18.12 -33.89 -12.22
N THR A 136 17.99 -34.28 -10.96
CA THR A 136 18.95 -35.17 -10.29
C THR A 136 18.18 -36.35 -9.69
N THR A 137 18.70 -37.56 -9.87
CA THR A 137 18.20 -38.76 -9.20
C THR A 137 19.18 -39.15 -8.10
N SER A 138 18.70 -39.32 -6.88
CA SER A 138 19.52 -39.75 -5.74
C SER A 138 19.93 -41.21 -5.89
N PRO A 139 21.00 -41.66 -5.22
CA PRO A 139 21.38 -43.08 -5.19
C PRO A 139 20.27 -44.01 -4.68
N GLU A 140 19.37 -43.49 -3.85
CA GLU A 140 18.21 -44.19 -3.27
C GLU A 140 17.02 -44.27 -4.23
N GLY A 141 17.15 -43.70 -5.44
CA GLY A 141 16.11 -43.71 -6.47
C GLY A 141 15.13 -42.53 -6.40
N GLU A 142 15.36 -41.54 -5.53
CA GLU A 142 14.52 -40.34 -5.45
C GLU A 142 14.80 -39.40 -6.62
N VAL A 143 13.78 -39.01 -7.36
CA VAL A 143 13.93 -38.10 -8.51
C VAL A 143 13.55 -36.68 -8.10
N VAL A 144 14.53 -35.77 -8.09
CA VAL A 144 14.34 -34.34 -7.83
C VAL A 144 14.25 -33.59 -9.17
N PRO A 145 13.07 -33.03 -9.55
CA PRO A 145 12.88 -32.38 -10.84
C PRO A 145 13.72 -31.11 -11.04
N LEU A 146 13.88 -30.32 -9.98
CA LEU A 146 14.59 -29.03 -9.98
C LEU A 146 15.62 -29.02 -8.86
N HIS A 147 16.71 -29.78 -9.03
CA HIS A 147 17.81 -29.74 -8.08
C HIS A 147 18.70 -28.51 -8.37
N GLN A 148 18.78 -27.60 -7.41
CA GLN A 148 19.58 -26.38 -7.47
C GLN A 148 20.92 -26.62 -6.76
N VAL A 149 22.03 -26.48 -7.49
CA VAL A 149 23.38 -26.63 -6.94
C VAL A 149 24.14 -25.32 -7.12
N ASP A 150 24.61 -24.75 -6.01
CA ASP A 150 25.40 -23.51 -6.03
C ASP A 150 26.78 -23.76 -6.67
N ILE A 151 27.19 -22.86 -7.58
CA ILE A 151 28.54 -22.81 -8.14
C ILE A 151 29.32 -21.73 -7.41
N PRO A 152 30.48 -22.03 -6.79
CA PRO A 152 31.36 -21.00 -6.26
C PRO A 152 31.92 -20.15 -7.41
N MET A 153 31.75 -18.82 -7.33
CA MET A 153 32.37 -17.84 -8.23
C MET A 153 33.81 -17.53 -7.85
#